data_AF-A0AAV1B5N3-F1
#
_entry.id   AF-A0AAV1B5N3-F1
#
_cell.length_a   1.000
_cell.length_b   1.000
_cell.length_c   1.000
_cell.angle_alpha   90.00
_cell.angle_beta   90.00
_cell.angle_gamma   90.00
#
_symmetry.space_group_name_H-M   'P 1'
#
loop_
_entity.id
_entity.type
_entity.pdbx_description
1 polymer ?
#
loop_
_entity_poly.entity_id
_entity_poly.type
_entity_poly.pdbx_seq_one_letter_code
_entity_poly.pdbx_strand_id
1 'polypeptide(L)'
;MAETDSLPSSNGEDAPPLPTSASASLSSIAENFQRSAMESARTMQHSSSTHFHTFQKFLPEAVSQYRIYEDAFFSKVKDGLMVARENPALGVGFAVSAAFLVMRAPRRFLFRQTLGRFQSEEARYASAEKSVKDLNLSVNLLKKESIKLLQRTALAEKEMKYGHNELMNTGAQLQRLAKSSYKVDARATDLIDRLRDIPSREALALRAEVASLASNLKRQRSVLDKRIMKISELGISV
;
A
#
# COMPACT_ATOMS: atom_id res chain seq x y z
N MET A 1 71.55 18.23 -6.26
CA MET A 1 71.02 17.63 -7.49
C MET A 1 69.53 17.97 -7.52
N ALA A 2 69.05 19.04 -8.19
CA ALA A 2 69.68 19.85 -9.24
C ALA A 2 70.03 19.01 -10.49
N GLU A 3 69.78 19.41 -11.75
CA GLU A 3 69.34 20.66 -12.41
C GLU A 3 68.41 20.28 -13.61
N THR A 4 67.52 21.08 -14.26
CA THR A 4 66.87 22.42 -14.11
C THR A 4 65.74 22.57 -15.15
N ASP A 5 64.67 23.33 -14.85
CA ASP A 5 63.76 24.09 -15.76
C ASP A 5 62.98 23.37 -16.90
N SER A 6 61.80 23.81 -17.39
CA SER A 6 61.16 25.15 -17.41
C SER A 6 59.60 25.11 -17.49
N LEU A 7 58.97 26.28 -17.26
CA LEU A 7 57.52 26.62 -17.34
C LEU A 7 57.28 27.65 -18.49
N PRO A 8 56.06 28.17 -18.86
CA PRO A 8 54.82 28.27 -18.05
C PRO A 8 53.41 28.24 -18.76
N SER A 9 52.37 28.33 -17.91
CA SER A 9 51.07 29.06 -18.09
C SER A 9 49.96 28.66 -19.09
N SER A 10 48.90 28.09 -18.49
CA SER A 10 47.55 28.71 -18.35
C SER A 10 46.36 28.34 -19.27
N ASN A 11 45.23 28.12 -18.57
CA ASN A 11 43.82 28.30 -18.96
C ASN A 11 43.13 27.31 -19.94
N GLY A 12 41.91 26.90 -19.58
CA GLY A 12 40.97 26.16 -20.43
C GLY A 12 40.33 24.96 -19.71
N GLU A 13 39.10 25.11 -19.24
CA GLU A 13 38.24 23.99 -18.86
C GLU A 13 37.55 23.41 -20.11
N ASP A 14 37.45 22.08 -20.24
CA ASP A 14 36.30 21.46 -20.91
C ASP A 14 36.17 19.96 -20.57
N ALA A 15 34.95 19.41 -20.67
CA ALA A 15 34.61 18.06 -20.19
C ALA A 15 34.46 17.01 -21.34
N PRO A 16 34.76 15.72 -21.09
CA PRO A 16 34.68 14.68 -22.12
C PRO A 16 33.23 14.26 -22.43
N PRO A 17 32.83 14.15 -23.72
CA PRO A 17 31.48 13.71 -24.11
C PRO A 17 31.29 12.18 -24.06
N LEU A 18 30.03 11.76 -23.92
CA LEU A 18 29.60 10.35 -23.77
C LEU A 18 29.50 9.59 -25.12
N PRO A 19 29.62 8.25 -25.13
CA PRO A 19 29.69 7.46 -26.36
C PRO A 19 28.31 7.18 -26.99
N THR A 20 28.18 7.44 -28.29
CA THR A 20 26.92 7.27 -29.05
C THR A 20 26.67 5.85 -29.58
N SER A 21 27.71 5.02 -29.70
CA SER A 21 27.67 3.73 -30.42
C SER A 21 26.71 2.68 -29.82
N ALA A 22 26.51 2.66 -28.51
CA ALA A 22 25.62 1.70 -27.85
C ALA A 22 24.14 1.85 -28.25
N SER A 23 23.72 3.06 -28.66
CA SER A 23 22.33 3.34 -29.03
C SER A 23 21.89 2.61 -30.30
N ALA A 24 22.73 2.59 -31.33
CA ALA A 24 22.44 1.95 -32.62
C ALA A 24 22.37 0.41 -32.54
N SER A 25 23.16 -0.19 -31.65
CA SER A 25 23.08 -1.63 -31.36
C SER A 25 21.76 -1.99 -30.66
N LEU A 26 21.30 -1.15 -29.73
CA LEU A 26 20.03 -1.38 -29.03
C LEU A 26 18.80 -1.16 -29.93
N SER A 27 18.82 -0.16 -30.82
CA SER A 27 17.72 0.07 -31.77
C SER A 27 17.59 -1.08 -32.78
N SER A 28 18.70 -1.53 -33.36
CA SER A 28 18.70 -2.65 -34.32
C SER A 28 18.33 -4.00 -33.68
N ILE A 29 18.64 -4.23 -32.40
CA ILE A 29 18.12 -5.37 -31.64
C ILE A 29 16.60 -5.24 -31.41
N ALA A 30 16.11 -4.06 -31.04
CA ALA A 30 14.68 -3.82 -30.83
C ALA A 30 13.85 -4.00 -32.12
N GLU A 31 14.33 -3.49 -33.26
CA GLU A 31 13.70 -3.68 -34.57
C GLU A 31 13.61 -5.16 -34.98
N ASN A 32 14.67 -5.94 -34.75
CA ASN A 32 14.66 -7.38 -35.03
C ASN A 32 13.71 -8.15 -34.09
N PHE A 33 13.61 -7.75 -32.83
CA PHE A 33 12.65 -8.32 -31.89
C PHE A 33 11.20 -7.99 -32.29
N GLN A 34 10.95 -6.76 -32.76
CA GLN A 34 9.66 -6.33 -33.27
C GLN A 34 9.26 -7.07 -34.56
N ARG A 35 10.20 -7.31 -35.49
CA ARG A 35 9.96 -8.14 -36.69
C ARG A 35 9.64 -9.59 -36.32
N SER A 36 10.44 -10.21 -35.45
CA SER A 36 10.19 -11.58 -34.95
C SER A 36 8.83 -11.70 -34.25
N ALA A 37 8.41 -10.69 -33.49
CA ALA A 37 7.09 -10.65 -32.87
C ALA A 37 5.95 -10.54 -33.90
N MET A 38 6.13 -9.75 -34.96
CA MET A 38 5.15 -9.66 -36.06
C MET A 38 5.06 -10.95 -36.89
N GLU A 39 6.17 -11.65 -37.12
CA GLU A 39 6.18 -12.93 -37.83
C GLU A 39 5.62 -14.08 -36.97
N SER A 40 5.90 -14.07 -35.65
CA SER A 40 5.24 -14.96 -34.68
C SER A 40 3.73 -14.74 -34.64
N ALA A 41 3.27 -13.48 -34.58
CA ALA A 41 1.85 -13.16 -34.64
C ALA A 41 1.19 -13.63 -35.96
N ARG A 42 1.85 -13.44 -37.11
CA ARG A 42 1.36 -13.90 -38.42
C ARG A 42 1.29 -15.42 -38.53
N THR A 43 2.29 -16.14 -38.04
CA THR A 43 2.30 -17.61 -38.05
C THR A 43 1.25 -18.20 -37.09
N MET A 44 1.03 -17.59 -35.92
CA MET A 44 -0.08 -17.95 -35.03
C MET A 44 -1.46 -17.69 -35.66
N GLN A 45 -1.65 -16.53 -36.33
CA GLN A 45 -2.88 -16.24 -37.07
C GLN A 45 -3.11 -17.25 -38.20
N HIS A 46 -2.08 -17.60 -38.97
CA HIS A 46 -2.23 -18.54 -40.08
C HIS A 46 -2.50 -19.97 -39.59
N SER A 47 -1.80 -20.44 -38.55
CA SER A 47 -2.07 -21.73 -37.89
C SER A 47 -3.49 -21.80 -37.31
N SER A 48 -3.95 -20.75 -36.64
CA SER A 48 -5.33 -20.66 -36.17
C SER A 48 -6.34 -20.73 -37.33
N SER A 49 -6.04 -20.06 -38.46
CA SER A 49 -6.92 -20.08 -39.65
C SER A 49 -7.02 -21.46 -40.30
N THR A 50 -5.96 -22.26 -40.36
CA THR A 50 -6.01 -23.61 -40.96
C THR A 50 -6.73 -24.60 -40.06
N HIS A 51 -6.56 -24.51 -38.73
CA HIS A 51 -7.38 -25.28 -37.79
C HIS A 51 -8.86 -24.90 -37.86
N PHE A 52 -9.19 -23.60 -37.94
CA PHE A 52 -10.57 -23.13 -38.09
C PHE A 52 -11.21 -23.56 -39.42
N HIS A 53 -10.49 -23.44 -40.54
CA HIS A 53 -10.99 -23.90 -41.85
C HIS A 53 -11.15 -25.43 -41.89
N THR A 54 -10.29 -26.19 -41.19
CA THR A 54 -10.45 -27.64 -41.02
C THR A 54 -11.71 -27.96 -40.21
N PHE A 55 -11.94 -27.26 -39.09
CA PHE A 55 -13.17 -27.39 -38.31
C PHE A 55 -14.42 -27.06 -39.14
N GLN A 56 -14.38 -25.99 -39.96
CA GLN A 56 -15.47 -25.66 -40.90
C GLN A 56 -15.76 -26.74 -41.94
N LYS A 57 -14.78 -27.57 -42.34
CA LYS A 57 -15.00 -28.70 -43.27
C LYS A 57 -15.67 -29.89 -42.59
N PHE A 58 -15.32 -30.17 -41.33
CA PHE A 58 -16.00 -31.22 -40.55
C PHE A 58 -17.35 -30.78 -39.96
N LEU A 59 -17.61 -29.47 -39.86
CA LEU A 59 -18.87 -28.93 -39.34
C LEU A 59 -20.13 -29.42 -40.08
N PRO A 60 -20.23 -29.39 -41.43
CA PRO A 60 -21.40 -29.94 -42.13
C PRO A 60 -21.54 -31.46 -41.98
N GLU A 61 -20.44 -32.21 -41.90
CA GLU A 61 -20.46 -33.65 -41.68
C GLU A 61 -20.99 -33.97 -40.26
N ALA A 62 -20.41 -33.34 -39.24
CA ALA A 62 -20.85 -33.46 -37.85
C ALA A 62 -22.31 -33.01 -37.67
N VAL A 63 -22.75 -31.95 -38.37
CA VAL A 63 -24.16 -31.51 -38.37
C VAL A 63 -25.06 -32.51 -39.08
N SER A 64 -24.63 -33.15 -40.17
CA SER A 64 -25.44 -34.18 -40.85
C SER A 64 -25.59 -35.46 -40.02
N GLN A 65 -24.50 -35.91 -39.38
CA GLN A 65 -24.53 -37.03 -38.44
C GLN A 65 -25.38 -36.69 -37.21
N TYR A 66 -25.24 -35.47 -36.66
CA TYR A 66 -26.08 -34.97 -35.57
C TYR A 66 -27.56 -34.95 -35.97
N ARG A 67 -27.91 -34.46 -37.17
CA ARG A 67 -29.30 -34.44 -37.67
C ARG A 67 -29.91 -35.84 -37.73
N ILE A 68 -29.16 -36.86 -38.15
CA ILE A 68 -29.63 -38.25 -38.15
C ILE A 68 -29.96 -38.73 -36.72
N TYR A 69 -29.10 -38.42 -35.74
CA TYR A 69 -29.37 -38.75 -34.34
C TYR A 69 -30.49 -37.88 -33.71
N GLU A 70 -30.62 -36.62 -34.14
CA GLU A 70 -31.64 -35.66 -33.72
C GLU A 70 -33.03 -36.10 -34.20
N ASP A 71 -33.17 -36.51 -35.46
CA ASP A 71 -34.41 -37.04 -36.02
C ASP A 71 -34.76 -38.42 -35.44
N ALA A 72 -33.77 -39.29 -35.21
CA ALA A 72 -33.95 -40.57 -34.51
C ALA A 72 -34.32 -40.40 -33.02
N PHE A 73 -33.89 -39.30 -32.40
CA PHE A 73 -34.28 -38.93 -31.04
C PHE A 73 -35.69 -38.33 -31.02
N PHE A 74 -36.00 -37.36 -31.88
CA PHE A 74 -37.32 -36.72 -31.90
C PHE A 74 -38.44 -37.63 -32.36
N SER A 75 -38.18 -38.58 -33.26
CA SER A 75 -39.12 -39.67 -33.56
C SER A 75 -39.41 -40.52 -32.32
N LYS A 76 -38.39 -41.03 -31.62
CA LYS A 76 -38.58 -41.79 -30.38
C LYS A 76 -39.22 -40.97 -29.24
N VAL A 77 -38.97 -39.66 -29.15
CA VAL A 77 -39.65 -38.77 -28.19
C VAL A 77 -41.11 -38.58 -28.58
N LYS A 78 -41.44 -38.48 -29.87
CA LYS A 78 -42.83 -38.41 -30.36
C LYS A 78 -43.59 -39.72 -30.12
N ASP A 79 -42.96 -40.87 -30.36
CA ASP A 79 -43.53 -42.19 -30.09
C ASP A 79 -43.72 -42.39 -28.58
N GLY A 80 -42.71 -42.04 -27.78
CA GLY A 80 -42.80 -42.03 -26.31
C GLY A 80 -43.87 -41.08 -25.77
N LEU A 81 -44.13 -39.95 -26.45
CA LEU A 81 -45.21 -39.02 -26.11
C LEU A 81 -46.60 -39.59 -26.44
N MET A 82 -46.74 -40.39 -27.51
CA MET A 82 -47.96 -41.14 -27.80
C MET A 82 -48.21 -42.21 -26.72
N VAL A 83 -47.20 -43.00 -26.37
CA VAL A 83 -47.28 -43.99 -25.28
C VAL A 83 -47.58 -43.34 -23.91
N ALA A 84 -47.03 -42.15 -23.65
CA ALA A 84 -47.32 -41.36 -22.44
C ALA A 84 -48.73 -40.75 -22.43
N ARG A 85 -49.33 -40.50 -23.60
CA ARG A 85 -50.74 -40.09 -23.74
C ARG A 85 -51.69 -41.25 -23.45
N GLU A 86 -51.31 -42.47 -23.83
CA GLU A 86 -52.04 -43.71 -23.50
C GLU A 86 -51.90 -44.07 -22.01
N ASN A 87 -50.75 -43.77 -21.40
CA ASN A 87 -50.44 -44.06 -20.00
C ASN A 87 -50.15 -42.76 -19.20
N PRO A 88 -51.17 -41.93 -18.89
CA PRO A 88 -50.97 -40.59 -18.32
C PRO A 88 -50.23 -40.58 -16.98
N ALA A 89 -50.43 -41.61 -16.14
CA ALA A 89 -49.70 -41.75 -14.87
C ALA A 89 -48.17 -41.89 -15.07
N LEU A 90 -47.74 -42.57 -16.14
CA LEU A 90 -46.32 -42.71 -16.49
C LEU A 90 -45.76 -41.40 -17.05
N GLY A 91 -46.53 -40.73 -17.92
CA GLY A 91 -46.16 -39.45 -18.52
C GLY A 91 -45.89 -38.34 -17.49
N VAL A 92 -46.70 -38.26 -16.43
CA VAL A 92 -46.49 -37.31 -15.32
C VAL A 92 -45.16 -37.56 -14.60
N GLY A 93 -44.78 -38.81 -14.35
CA GLY A 93 -43.51 -39.16 -13.70
C GLY A 93 -42.28 -38.73 -14.52
N PHE A 94 -42.32 -38.93 -15.85
CA PHE A 94 -41.27 -38.46 -16.75
C PHE A 94 -41.24 -36.92 -16.85
N ALA A 95 -42.40 -36.26 -16.93
CA ALA A 95 -42.47 -34.80 -16.97
C ALA A 95 -41.89 -34.15 -15.69
N VAL A 96 -42.22 -34.68 -14.50
CA VAL A 96 -41.71 -34.19 -13.22
C VAL A 96 -40.20 -34.40 -13.09
N SER A 97 -39.69 -35.60 -13.42
CA SER A 97 -38.25 -35.88 -13.34
C SER A 97 -37.43 -35.07 -14.36
N ALA A 98 -37.93 -34.88 -15.59
CA ALA A 98 -37.33 -33.98 -16.57
C ALA A 98 -37.33 -32.51 -16.09
N ALA A 99 -38.42 -32.04 -15.49
CA ALA A 99 -38.51 -30.70 -14.92
C ALA A 99 -37.46 -30.48 -13.81
N PHE A 100 -37.28 -31.44 -12.90
CA PHE A 100 -36.20 -31.37 -11.89
C PHE A 100 -34.81 -31.27 -12.52
N LEU A 101 -34.53 -31.97 -13.62
CA LEU A 101 -33.24 -31.94 -14.31
C LEU A 101 -32.96 -30.61 -15.04
N VAL A 102 -34.01 -30.01 -15.62
CA VAL A 102 -33.95 -28.72 -16.33
C VAL A 102 -33.87 -27.55 -15.34
N MET A 103 -34.53 -27.64 -14.19
CA MET A 103 -34.51 -26.57 -13.18
C MET A 103 -33.10 -26.29 -12.64
N ARG A 104 -32.77 -25.00 -12.55
CA ARG A 104 -31.42 -24.51 -12.23
C ARG A 104 -30.97 -24.86 -10.80
N ALA A 105 -31.89 -24.99 -9.85
CA ALA A 105 -31.57 -25.29 -8.45
C ALA A 105 -31.33 -26.80 -8.17
N PRO A 106 -32.21 -27.74 -8.55
CA PRO A 106 -31.94 -29.18 -8.36
C PRO A 106 -30.73 -29.66 -9.16
N ARG A 107 -30.55 -29.15 -10.39
CA ARG A 107 -29.32 -29.37 -11.17
C ARG A 107 -28.07 -28.94 -10.39
N ARG A 108 -28.05 -27.74 -9.81
CA ARG A 108 -26.92 -27.23 -9.01
C ARG A 108 -26.71 -28.05 -7.72
N PHE A 109 -27.78 -28.55 -7.10
CA PHE A 109 -27.70 -29.43 -5.94
C PHE A 109 -27.06 -30.79 -6.29
N LEU A 110 -27.57 -31.46 -7.34
CA LEU A 110 -27.02 -32.73 -7.84
C LEU A 110 -25.53 -32.60 -8.17
N PHE A 111 -25.14 -31.61 -8.99
CA PHE A 111 -23.73 -31.41 -9.35
C PHE A 111 -22.82 -31.16 -8.14
N ARG A 112 -23.31 -30.52 -7.07
CA ARG A 112 -22.55 -30.29 -5.83
C ARG A 112 -22.37 -31.58 -5.03
N GLN A 113 -23.40 -32.43 -5.00
CA GLN A 113 -23.45 -33.65 -4.19
C GLN A 113 -22.82 -34.88 -4.87
N THR A 114 -22.81 -34.92 -6.21
CA THR A 114 -22.20 -36.03 -6.98
C THR A 114 -20.75 -35.73 -7.36
N LEU A 115 -20.45 -34.65 -8.09
CA LEU A 115 -19.07 -34.38 -8.54
C LEU A 115 -18.11 -34.10 -7.39
N GLY A 116 -18.58 -33.52 -6.28
CA GLY A 116 -17.78 -33.35 -5.07
C GLY A 116 -17.29 -34.67 -4.44
N ARG A 117 -17.97 -35.79 -4.72
CA ARG A 117 -17.58 -37.15 -4.28
C ARG A 117 -16.60 -37.86 -5.21
N PHE A 118 -16.44 -37.42 -6.46
CA PHE A 118 -15.53 -38.02 -7.45
C PHE A 118 -14.12 -37.40 -7.46
N GLN A 119 -13.80 -36.48 -6.54
CA GLN A 119 -12.42 -36.07 -6.30
C GLN A 119 -11.66 -37.21 -5.62
N SER A 120 -10.55 -37.67 -6.21
CA SER A 120 -9.69 -38.67 -5.61
C SER A 120 -9.13 -38.18 -4.27
N GLU A 121 -8.83 -39.12 -3.36
CA GLU A 121 -8.25 -38.80 -2.06
C GLU A 121 -6.90 -38.10 -2.24
N GLU A 122 -6.09 -38.55 -3.20
CA GLU A 122 -4.83 -37.93 -3.63
C GLU A 122 -5.00 -36.44 -3.99
N ALA A 123 -6.03 -36.09 -4.78
CA ALA A 123 -6.29 -34.70 -5.16
C ALA A 123 -6.67 -33.84 -3.94
N ARG A 124 -7.41 -34.41 -2.97
CA ARG A 124 -7.73 -33.75 -1.71
C ARG A 124 -6.50 -33.58 -0.84
N TYR A 125 -5.68 -34.62 -0.64
CA TYR A 125 -4.43 -34.54 0.11
C TYR A 125 -3.45 -33.54 -0.52
N ALA A 126 -3.28 -33.53 -1.84
CA ALA A 126 -2.46 -32.55 -2.54
C ALA A 126 -2.98 -31.10 -2.40
N SER A 127 -4.29 -30.90 -2.29
CA SER A 127 -4.88 -29.57 -2.00
C SER A 127 -4.66 -29.15 -0.54
N ALA A 128 -4.76 -30.08 0.41
CA ALA A 128 -4.49 -29.84 1.82
C ALA A 128 -3.00 -29.54 2.08
N GLU A 129 -2.10 -30.31 1.46
CA GLU A 129 -0.64 -30.11 1.58
C GLU A 129 -0.21 -28.74 1.04
N LYS A 130 -0.77 -28.31 -0.11
CA LYS A 130 -0.58 -26.94 -0.63
C LYS A 130 -1.08 -25.88 0.35
N SER A 131 -2.26 -26.09 0.94
CA SER A 131 -2.85 -25.17 1.93
C SER A 131 -2.00 -25.08 3.21
N VAL A 132 -1.43 -26.18 3.67
CA VAL A 132 -0.51 -26.22 4.83
C VAL A 132 0.82 -25.53 4.50
N LYS A 133 1.36 -25.70 3.29
CA LYS A 133 2.58 -25.00 2.83
C LYS A 133 2.38 -23.48 2.77
N ASP A 134 1.27 -23.02 2.20
CA ASP A 134 0.91 -21.60 2.12
C ASP A 134 0.64 -20.98 3.52
N LEU A 135 -0.09 -21.70 4.38
CA LEU A 135 -0.30 -21.30 5.77
C LEU A 135 1.03 -21.21 6.54
N ASN A 136 1.97 -22.13 6.32
CA ASN A 136 3.30 -22.08 6.94
C ASN A 136 4.10 -20.86 6.44
N LEU A 137 4.03 -20.51 5.16
CA LEU A 137 4.66 -19.29 4.64
C LEU A 137 4.08 -18.03 5.27
N SER A 138 2.75 -17.87 5.29
CA SER A 138 2.08 -16.70 5.90
C SER A 138 2.35 -16.58 7.41
N VAL A 139 2.34 -17.68 8.16
CA VAL A 139 2.71 -17.70 9.59
C VAL A 139 4.16 -17.28 9.80
N ASN A 140 5.09 -17.68 8.93
CA ASN A 140 6.51 -17.28 9.06
C ASN A 140 6.77 -15.82 8.65
N LEU A 141 5.96 -15.24 7.75
CA LEU A 141 5.95 -13.80 7.50
C LEU A 141 5.40 -13.05 8.72
N LEU A 142 4.23 -13.45 9.23
CA LEU A 142 3.58 -12.84 10.41
C LEU A 142 4.49 -12.89 11.65
N LYS A 143 5.24 -13.98 11.87
CA LYS A 143 6.25 -14.06 12.94
C LYS A 143 7.37 -13.02 12.78
N LYS A 144 7.89 -12.82 11.56
CA LYS A 144 8.94 -11.82 11.30
C LYS A 144 8.42 -10.40 11.46
N GLU A 145 7.21 -10.13 10.98
CA GLU A 145 6.59 -8.81 11.05
C GLU A 145 6.16 -8.44 12.48
N SER A 146 5.58 -9.38 13.23
CA SER A 146 5.22 -9.15 14.64
C SER A 146 6.44 -8.86 15.52
N ILE A 147 7.55 -9.58 15.37
CA ILE A 147 8.81 -9.25 16.06
C ILE A 147 9.29 -7.83 15.69
N LYS A 148 9.28 -7.49 14.40
CA LYS A 148 9.70 -6.17 13.89
C LYS A 148 8.79 -5.04 14.39
N LEU A 149 7.50 -5.29 14.54
CA LEU A 149 6.53 -4.34 15.08
C LEU A 149 6.70 -4.17 16.59
N LEU A 150 6.83 -5.26 17.35
CA LEU A 150 7.06 -5.23 18.81
C LEU A 150 8.35 -4.49 19.18
N GLN A 151 9.43 -4.68 18.41
CA GLN A 151 10.67 -3.91 18.57
C GLN A 151 10.46 -2.40 18.33
N ARG A 152 9.69 -2.04 17.30
CA ARG A 152 9.36 -0.63 17.00
C ARG A 152 8.47 0.00 18.08
N THR A 153 7.47 -0.71 18.58
CA THR A 153 6.60 -0.19 19.65
C THR A 153 7.37 -0.04 20.97
N ALA A 154 8.26 -0.97 21.31
CA ALA A 154 9.11 -0.86 22.50
C ALA A 154 10.10 0.31 22.43
N LEU A 155 10.66 0.60 21.26
CA LEU A 155 11.49 1.80 21.04
C LEU A 155 10.65 3.09 21.14
N ALA A 156 9.51 3.16 20.45
CA ALA A 156 8.62 4.32 20.50
C ALA A 156 8.09 4.59 21.92
N GLU A 157 7.77 3.54 22.70
CA GLU A 157 7.37 3.67 24.10
C GLU A 157 8.51 4.24 24.97
N LYS A 158 9.76 3.77 24.76
CA LYS A 158 10.95 4.29 25.46
C LYS A 158 11.20 5.76 25.11
N GLU A 159 11.12 6.11 23.83
CA GLU A 159 11.28 7.48 23.34
C GLU A 159 10.18 8.41 23.86
N MET A 160 8.92 7.96 23.88
CA MET A 160 7.79 8.70 24.44
C MET A 160 7.97 8.94 25.95
N LYS A 161 8.38 7.93 26.72
CA LYS A 161 8.66 8.07 28.17
C LYS A 161 9.84 9.03 28.42
N TYR A 162 10.89 8.95 27.60
CA TYR A 162 12.02 9.87 27.69
C TYR A 162 11.61 11.31 27.37
N GLY A 163 10.91 11.54 26.25
CA GLY A 163 10.41 12.86 25.86
C GLY A 163 9.43 13.47 26.86
N HIS A 164 8.56 12.66 27.48
CA HIS A 164 7.68 13.10 28.56
C HIS A 164 8.47 13.59 29.79
N ASN A 165 9.46 12.81 30.24
CA ASN A 165 10.33 13.21 31.36
C ASN A 165 11.14 14.46 31.05
N GLU A 166 11.64 14.62 29.82
CA GLU A 166 12.39 15.81 29.42
C GLU A 166 11.49 17.05 29.33
N LEU A 167 10.25 16.93 28.82
CA LEU A 167 9.26 18.01 28.84
C LEU A 167 8.82 18.39 30.27
N MET A 168 8.72 17.42 31.18
CA MET A 168 8.43 17.66 32.59
C MET A 168 9.59 18.39 33.29
N ASN A 169 10.82 17.93 33.10
CA ASN A 169 12.03 18.55 33.66
C ASN A 169 12.26 19.97 33.12
N THR A 170 12.24 20.15 31.80
CA THR A 170 12.38 21.47 31.17
C THR A 170 11.21 22.39 31.52
N GLY A 171 9.98 21.87 31.61
CA GLY A 171 8.82 22.59 32.13
C GLY A 171 9.06 23.11 33.55
N ALA A 172 9.48 22.26 34.48
CA ALA A 172 9.78 22.66 35.86
C ALA A 172 10.92 23.70 35.93
N GLN A 173 11.91 23.64 35.04
CA GLN A 173 12.95 24.66 34.92
C GLN A 173 12.39 25.99 34.39
N LEU A 174 11.55 25.98 33.35
CA LEU A 174 10.84 27.16 32.84
C LEU A 174 9.96 27.79 33.92
N GLN A 175 9.25 26.98 34.71
CA GLN A 175 8.40 27.44 35.80
C GLN A 175 9.22 28.10 36.95
N ARG A 176 10.39 27.53 37.27
CA ARG A 176 11.36 28.16 38.20
C ARG A 176 11.91 29.48 37.65
N LEU A 177 12.21 29.54 36.35
CA LEU A 177 12.71 30.75 35.67
C LEU A 177 11.64 31.85 35.57
N ALA A 178 10.37 31.51 35.33
CA ALA A 178 9.27 32.47 35.38
C ALA A 178 9.08 33.03 36.81
N LYS A 179 9.18 32.15 37.83
CA LYS A 179 9.13 32.54 39.26
C LYS A 179 10.31 33.40 39.71
N SER A 180 11.52 33.22 39.15
CA SER A 180 12.67 34.10 39.43
C SER A 180 12.58 35.41 38.64
N SER A 181 12.20 35.37 37.37
CA SER A 181 11.95 36.54 36.52
C SER A 181 10.94 37.49 37.18
N TYR A 182 9.83 36.98 37.72
CA TYR A 182 8.85 37.79 38.47
C TYR A 182 9.46 38.49 39.71
N LYS A 183 10.37 37.84 40.44
CA LYS A 183 11.07 38.46 41.58
C LYS A 183 12.05 39.56 41.15
N VAL A 184 12.62 39.48 39.94
CA VAL A 184 13.47 40.53 39.38
C VAL A 184 12.63 41.68 38.82
N ASP A 185 11.54 41.40 38.13
CA ASP A 185 10.54 42.36 37.62
C ASP A 185 9.96 43.23 38.76
N ALA A 186 9.60 42.60 39.89
CA ALA A 186 9.17 43.31 41.10
C ALA A 186 10.26 44.24 41.69
N ARG A 187 11.52 43.78 41.74
CA ARG A 187 12.67 44.60 42.20
C ARG A 187 12.99 45.76 41.26
N ALA A 188 12.87 45.54 39.95
CA ALA A 188 13.04 46.60 38.96
C ALA A 188 11.94 47.67 39.09
N THR A 189 10.70 47.25 39.40
CA THR A 189 9.58 48.17 39.67
C THR A 189 9.82 49.01 40.94
N ASP A 190 10.17 48.36 42.06
CA ASP A 190 10.57 49.03 43.32
C ASP A 190 11.74 50.02 43.12
N LEU A 191 12.73 49.67 42.28
CA LEU A 191 13.82 50.58 41.93
C LEU A 191 13.35 51.78 41.08
N ILE A 192 12.41 51.59 40.13
CA ILE A 192 11.80 52.67 39.35
C ILE A 192 11.00 53.63 40.24
N ASP A 193 10.29 53.10 41.24
CA ASP A 193 9.56 53.88 42.22
C ASP A 193 10.51 54.71 43.10
N ARG A 194 11.59 54.12 43.62
CA ARG A 194 12.63 54.85 44.40
C ARG A 194 13.34 55.92 43.57
N LEU A 195 13.63 55.65 42.29
CA LEU A 195 14.25 56.61 41.38
C LEU A 195 13.30 57.74 40.94
N ARG A 196 11.99 57.65 41.18
CA ARG A 196 11.05 58.75 40.96
C ARG A 196 11.24 59.87 41.98
N ASP A 197 11.65 59.53 43.21
CA ASP A 197 11.70 60.46 44.33
C ASP A 197 13.04 61.24 44.39
N ILE A 198 13.98 60.95 43.49
CA ILE A 198 15.29 61.61 43.37
C ILE A 198 15.28 62.54 42.13
N PRO A 199 15.22 63.87 42.29
CA PRO A 199 15.16 64.82 41.18
C PRO A 199 16.54 65.09 40.56
N SER A 200 17.22 64.06 40.04
CA SER A 200 18.52 64.20 39.35
C SER A 200 18.49 63.69 37.90
N ARG A 201 19.34 64.26 37.04
CA ARG A 201 19.46 63.87 35.62
C ARG A 201 19.92 62.41 35.47
N GLU A 202 20.78 61.95 36.37
CA GLU A 202 21.31 60.58 36.39
C GLU A 202 20.24 59.59 36.86
N ALA A 203 19.45 59.93 37.89
CA ALA A 203 18.33 59.11 38.33
C ALA A 203 17.27 58.97 37.21
N LEU A 204 17.02 60.03 36.43
CA LEU A 204 16.12 59.99 35.27
C LEU A 204 16.65 59.04 34.17
N ALA A 205 17.95 59.07 33.87
CA ALA A 205 18.57 58.15 32.91
C ALA A 205 18.49 56.69 33.38
N LEU A 206 18.88 56.40 34.63
CA LEU A 206 18.76 55.08 35.24
C LEU A 206 17.31 54.59 35.27
N ARG A 207 16.34 55.47 35.54
CA ARG A 207 14.91 55.13 35.53
C ARG A 207 14.43 54.69 34.14
N ALA A 208 14.91 55.33 33.07
CA ALA A 208 14.60 54.92 31.70
C ALA A 208 15.24 53.56 31.35
N GLU A 209 16.48 53.33 31.78
CA GLU A 209 17.17 52.04 31.59
C GLU A 209 16.46 50.90 32.33
N VAL A 210 16.19 51.05 33.63
CA VAL A 210 15.50 50.03 34.45
C VAL A 210 14.06 49.80 33.95
N ALA A 211 13.35 50.82 33.47
CA ALA A 211 12.05 50.64 32.82
C ALA A 211 12.14 49.82 31.52
N SER A 212 13.20 50.01 30.72
CA SER A 212 13.45 49.18 29.53
C SER A 212 13.72 47.72 29.93
N LEU A 213 14.51 47.48 30.98
CA LEU A 213 14.82 46.15 31.49
C LEU A 213 13.56 45.44 32.03
N ALA A 214 12.73 46.13 32.81
CA ALA A 214 11.44 45.61 33.28
C ALA A 214 10.51 45.25 32.10
N SER A 215 10.42 46.10 31.07
CA SER A 215 9.62 45.81 29.88
C SER A 215 10.09 44.55 29.14
N ASN A 216 11.41 44.34 29.08
CA ASN A 216 12.02 43.15 28.47
C ASN A 216 11.79 41.89 29.32
N LEU A 217 11.93 41.97 30.65
CA LEU A 217 11.63 40.87 31.57
C LEU A 217 10.16 40.45 31.47
N LYS A 218 9.22 41.41 31.48
CA LYS A 218 7.79 41.17 31.31
C LYS A 218 7.47 40.50 29.96
N ARG A 219 8.15 40.91 28.88
CA ARG A 219 8.04 40.27 27.56
C ARG A 219 8.59 38.84 27.58
N GLN A 220 9.78 38.61 28.13
CA GLN A 220 10.39 37.27 28.27
C GLN A 220 9.50 36.34 29.08
N ARG A 221 9.02 36.78 30.25
CA ARG A 221 8.07 36.04 31.08
C ARG A 221 6.83 35.63 30.30
N SER A 222 6.22 36.53 29.52
CA SER A 222 5.06 36.19 28.70
C SER A 222 5.33 35.12 27.62
N VAL A 223 6.60 34.90 27.25
CA VAL A 223 7.01 33.79 26.37
C VAL A 223 7.22 32.50 27.19
N LEU A 224 7.81 32.58 28.38
CA LEU A 224 7.94 31.44 29.30
C LEU A 224 6.57 30.87 29.69
N ASP A 225 5.66 31.74 30.14
CA ASP A 225 4.30 31.36 30.55
C ASP A 225 3.54 30.68 29.39
N LYS A 226 3.69 31.18 28.15
CA LYS A 226 3.13 30.54 26.93
C LYS A 226 3.78 29.20 26.58
N ARG A 227 5.04 28.94 26.96
CA ARG A 227 5.70 27.64 26.76
C ARG A 227 5.25 26.64 27.82
N ILE A 228 5.12 27.06 29.08
CA ILE A 228 4.57 26.26 30.18
C ILE A 228 3.13 25.82 29.84
N MET A 229 2.28 26.76 29.38
CA MET A 229 0.91 26.47 28.95
C MET A 229 0.88 25.37 27.88
N LYS A 230 1.73 25.46 26.84
CA LYS A 230 1.84 24.44 25.78
C LYS A 230 2.33 23.07 26.25
N ILE A 231 3.09 22.99 27.35
CA ILE A 231 3.47 21.71 27.96
C ILE A 231 2.29 21.14 28.74
N SER A 232 1.53 21.98 29.47
CA SER A 232 0.30 21.56 30.15
C SER A 232 -0.84 21.13 29.20
N GLU A 233 -0.94 21.75 28.01
CA GLU A 233 -1.88 21.37 26.94
C GLU A 233 -1.63 19.94 26.42
N LEU A 234 -0.41 19.41 26.57
CA LEU A 234 -0.04 18.02 26.24
C LEU A 234 -0.31 17.05 27.40
N GLY A 235 -0.98 17.48 28.47
CA GLY A 235 -1.29 16.67 29.65
C GLY A 235 -0.10 16.47 30.61
N ILE A 236 0.97 17.24 30.46
CA ILE A 236 2.19 17.12 31.28
C ILE A 236 2.14 18.13 32.43
N SER A 237 2.24 17.65 33.68
CA SER A 237 2.25 18.51 34.87
C SER A 237 3.58 19.25 35.04
N VAL A 238 3.52 20.57 35.30
CA VAL A 238 4.67 21.50 35.37
C VAL A 238 4.59 22.43 36.58
#